data_AF-A0A940ZZG3-F1
#
_entry.id   AF-A0A940ZZG3-F1
#
_cell.length_a   1.000
_cell.length_b   1.000
_cell.length_c   1.000
_cell.angle_alpha   90.00
_cell.angle_beta   90.00
_cell.angle_gamma   90.00
#
_symmetry.space_group_name_H-M   'P 1'
#
loop_
_entity.id
_entity.type
_entity.pdbx_description
1 polymer ?
#
loop_
_entity_poly.entity_id
_entity_poly.type
_entity_poly.pdbx_seq_one_letter_code
_entity_poly.pdbx_strand_id
1 'polypeptide(L)' 'PIIECHMSNIHAREEFRHVSHVSPLAKGIVAGFGVHSYLLSLRAAATLIQEKG' A
#
# COMPACT_ATOMS: atom_id res chain seq x y z
N PRO A 1 -5.75 -11.14 -0.59
CA PRO A 1 -5.76 -9.88 0.21
C PRO A 1 -5.49 -8.70 -0.73
N ILE A 2 -5.97 -7.49 -0.42
CA ILE A 2 -5.69 -6.28 -1.21
C ILE A 2 -4.68 -5.44 -0.42
N ILE A 3 -3.59 -5.01 -1.05
CA ILE A 3 -2.59 -4.08 -0.49
C ILE A 3 -2.48 -2.89 -1.44
N GLU A 4 -2.66 -1.67 -0.93
CA GLU A 4 -2.49 -0.46 -1.71
C GLU A 4 -1.02 -0.02 -1.71
N CYS A 5 -0.51 0.35 -2.89
CA CYS A 5 0.90 0.66 -3.08
C CYS A 5 1.06 1.99 -3.84
N HIS A 6 1.78 2.92 -3.22
CA HIS A 6 2.18 4.21 -3.81
C HIS A 6 3.71 4.31 -3.86
N MET A 7 4.27 4.66 -5.02
CA MET A 7 5.71 4.91 -5.13
C MET A 7 6.10 6.19 -4.38
N SER A 8 5.30 7.26 -4.49
CA SER A 8 5.53 8.53 -3.78
C SER A 8 4.93 8.52 -2.38
N ASN A 9 5.43 9.38 -1.50
CA ASN A 9 4.74 9.70 -0.24
C ASN A 9 3.57 10.64 -0.56
N ILE A 10 2.35 10.11 -0.64
CA ILE A 10 1.15 10.88 -0.98
C ILE A 10 0.80 11.94 0.06
N HIS A 11 1.22 11.77 1.31
CA HIS A 11 0.99 12.74 2.40
C HIS A 11 1.96 13.93 2.37
N ALA A 12 3.08 13.81 1.64
CA ALA A 12 4.01 14.92 1.40
C ALA A 12 3.64 15.75 0.16
N ARG A 13 2.47 15.48 -0.44
CA ARG A 13 2.00 16.08 -1.68
C ARG A 13 0.76 16.94 -1.46
N GLU A 14 0.14 17.38 -2.55
CA GLU A 14 -1.07 18.19 -2.53
C GLU A 14 -2.21 17.51 -1.75
N GLU A 15 -3.02 18.28 -1.02
CA GLU A 15 -4.04 17.79 -0.09
C GLU A 15 -5.05 16.81 -0.74
N PHE A 16 -5.41 17.03 -2.00
CA PHE A 16 -6.31 16.14 -2.73
C PHE A 16 -5.75 14.71 -2.94
N ARG A 17 -4.46 14.47 -2.70
CA ARG A 17 -3.82 13.15 -2.80
C ARG A 17 -3.76 12.40 -1.47
N HIS A 18 -4.12 13.05 -0.36
CA HIS A 18 -4.04 12.43 0.97
C HIS A 18 -5.17 11.42 1.18
N VAL A 19 -6.24 11.53 0.39
CA VAL A 19 -7.41 10.66 0.44
C VAL A 19 -7.43 9.73 -0.76
N SER A 20 -7.48 8.43 -0.49
CA SER A 20 -7.66 7.39 -1.51
C SER A 20 -8.97 6.64 -1.29
N HIS A 21 -9.73 6.45 -2.37
CA HIS A 21 -10.95 5.64 -2.34
C HIS A 21 -10.66 4.12 -2.34
N VAL A 22 -9.41 3.72 -2.56
CA VAL A 22 -8.97 2.32 -2.50
C VAL A 22 -8.61 1.93 -1.07
N SER A 23 -8.07 2.87 -0.28
CA SER A 23 -7.61 2.64 1.09
C SER A 23 -8.62 1.93 2.01
N PRO A 24 -9.92 2.27 1.99
CA PRO A 24 -10.91 1.59 2.85
C PRO A 24 -11.09 0.10 2.56
N LEU A 25 -10.76 -0.35 1.35
CA LEU A 25 -10.89 -1.75 0.93
C LEU A 25 -9.57 -2.53 1.08
N ALA A 26 -8.44 -1.84 1.20
CA ALA A 26 -7.14 -2.45 1.37
C ALA A 26 -6.91 -2.94 2.81
N LYS A 27 -6.13 -4.01 2.97
CA LYS A 27 -5.66 -4.50 4.28
C LYS A 27 -4.55 -3.63 4.88
N GLY A 28 -3.86 -2.89 4.03
CA GLY A 28 -2.78 -1.97 4.41
C GLY A 28 -2.31 -1.19 3.20
N ILE A 29 -1.53 -0.13 3.47
CA ILE A 29 -1.02 0.81 2.49
C ILE A 29 0.50 0.91 2.66
N VAL A 30 1.23 0.89 1.55
CA VAL A 30 2.67 1.20 1.50
C VAL A 30 2.88 2.42 0.61
N ALA A 31 3.48 3.48 1.14
CA ALA A 31 3.72 4.72 0.40
C ALA A 31 5.11 5.30 0.69
N GLY A 32 5.75 5.89 -0.33
CA GLY A 32 6.96 6.70 -0.16
C GLY A 32 8.30 6.01 -0.33
N PHE A 33 8.34 4.74 -0.75
CA PHE A 33 9.59 3.97 -0.92
C PHE A 33 10.01 3.81 -2.39
N GLY A 34 9.44 4.59 -3.31
CA GLY A 34 9.71 4.47 -4.74
C GLY A 34 9.37 3.07 -5.26
N VAL A 35 10.26 2.50 -6.07
CA VAL A 35 10.10 1.14 -6.60
C VAL A 35 10.07 0.06 -5.51
N HIS A 36 10.67 0.31 -4.34
CA HIS A 36 10.68 -0.66 -3.25
C HIS A 36 9.30 -0.86 -2.61
N SER A 37 8.35 0.08 -2.81
CA SER A 37 6.98 -0.07 -2.35
C SER A 37 6.31 -1.35 -2.90
N TYR A 38 6.67 -1.78 -4.12
CA TYR A 38 6.13 -3.01 -4.72
C TYR A 38 6.59 -4.27 -3.97
N LEU A 39 7.88 -4.40 -3.68
CA LEU A 39 8.40 -5.56 -2.96
C LEU A 39 7.89 -5.63 -1.52
N LEU A 40 7.77 -4.48 -0.85
CA LEU A 40 7.19 -4.40 0.49
C LEU A 40 5.72 -4.84 0.48
N SER A 41 4.93 -4.34 -0.49
CA SER A 41 3.52 -4.69 -0.65
C SER A 41 3.33 -6.17 -0.99
N LEU A 42 4.19 -6.72 -1.85
CA LEU A 42 4.17 -8.13 -2.22
C LEU A 42 4.46 -9.03 -1.02
N ARG A 43 5.47 -8.70 -0.21
CA ARG A 43 5.78 -9.44 1.02
C ARG A 43 4.59 -9.43 1.98
N ALA A 44 3.98 -8.26 2.21
CA ALA A 44 2.79 -8.15 3.05
C ALA A 44 1.63 -9.02 2.52
N ALA A 45 1.38 -8.98 1.20
CA ALA A 45 0.35 -9.80 0.58
C ALA A 45 0.64 -11.31 0.73
N ALA A 46 1.89 -11.74 0.56
CA ALA A 46 2.29 -13.14 0.70
C ALA A 46 2.11 -13.64 2.15
N THR A 47 2.54 -12.87 3.14
CA THR A 47 2.35 -13.19 4.57
C THR A 47 0.86 -13.37 4.89
N LEU A 48 0.00 -12.45 4.45
CA LEU A 48 -1.45 -12.53 4.68
C LEU A 48 -2.14 -13.70 3.95
N ILE A 49 -1.53 -14.24 2.90
CA ILE A 49 -2.02 -15.45 2.24
C ILE A 49 -1.62 -16.68 3.05
N GLN A 50 -0.37 -16.73 3.55
CA GLN A 50 0.15 -17.84 4.34
C GLN A 50 -0.56 -17.98 5.69
N GLU A 51 -0.86 -16.88 6.38
CA GLU A 51 -1.58 -16.90 7.67
C GLU A 51 -3.04 -17.36 7.56
N LYS A 52 -3.58 -17.42 6.35
CA LYS A 52 -4.97 -17.85 6.09
C LYS A 52 -5.08 -19.30 5.63
N GLY A 53 -3.96 -19.96 5.31
CA GLY A 53 -3.91 -21.38 5.00
C GLY A 53 -3.66 -22.18 6.26
#